data_AF-A0A2U1AWB8-F1
#
_entry.id   AF-A0A2U1AWB8-F1
#
_cell.length_a   1.000
_cell.length_b   1.000
_cell.length_c   1.000
_cell.angle_alpha   90.00
_cell.angle_beta   90.00
_cell.angle_gamma   90.00
#
_symmetry.space_group_name_H-M   'P 1'
#
loop_
_entity.id
_entity.type
_entity.pdbx_description
1 polymer ?
#
loop_
_entity_poly.entity_id
_entity_poly.type
_entity_poly.pdbx_seq_one_letter_code
_entity_poly.pdbx_strand_id
1 'polypeptide(L)'
;MKKYLIPLLLLLPVGILSYVYNLTSFLLLAIIAFCLAALLVVFIVKVFRPNIHKKWLRLPLMITAICATGVLVDLLRPLDPAVVDAGDASHKLAYAYETDQADRMTLKTYFSLFDDSMANRDSIRLAQVRQLYQEEQISLPIDKFYAAFVFHHSKKSELFEIAQKLAGEAAAVSELKDNYVVQWLARATYDRWMVSLGKPEKYGTQNKFSVSVE
;
A
#
# COMPACT_ATOMS: atom_id res chain seq x y z
N MET A 1 -36.95 -18.48 -3.33
CA MET A 1 -36.07 -17.92 -4.38
C MET A 1 -35.85 -16.41 -4.22
N LYS A 2 -36.90 -15.55 -4.18
CA LYS A 2 -36.75 -14.07 -4.10
C LYS A 2 -35.85 -13.54 -2.96
N LYS A 3 -35.82 -14.19 -1.78
CA LYS A 3 -35.05 -13.72 -0.60
C LYS A 3 -33.53 -13.80 -0.75
N TYR A 4 -33.02 -14.59 -1.69
CA TYR A 4 -31.58 -14.73 -1.96
C TYR A 4 -31.14 -14.01 -3.24
N LEU A 5 -32.10 -13.49 -4.02
CA LEU A 5 -31.81 -12.80 -5.28
C LEU A 5 -31.11 -11.46 -5.03
N ILE A 6 -31.56 -10.67 -4.06
CA ILE A 6 -30.96 -9.36 -3.74
C ILE A 6 -29.49 -9.52 -3.29
N PRO A 7 -29.15 -10.39 -2.32
CA PRO A 7 -27.76 -10.65 -1.94
C PRO A 7 -26.87 -11.11 -3.10
N LEU A 8 -27.40 -11.97 -3.96
CA LEU A 8 -26.68 -12.47 -5.14
C LEU A 8 -26.40 -11.33 -6.14
N LEU A 9 -27.38 -10.44 -6.35
CA LEU A 9 -27.21 -9.26 -7.21
C LEU A 9 -26.20 -8.26 -6.65
N LEU A 10 -25.98 -8.22 -5.34
CA LEU A 10 -24.99 -7.33 -4.71
C LEU A 10 -23.55 -7.82 -4.87
N LEU A 11 -23.31 -9.10 -5.18
CA LEU A 11 -21.95 -9.62 -5.38
C LEU A 11 -21.24 -8.93 -6.57
N LEU A 12 -21.97 -8.70 -7.66
CA LEU A 12 -21.43 -8.07 -8.87
C LEU A 12 -20.94 -6.63 -8.64
N PRO A 13 -21.75 -5.67 -8.15
CA PRO A 13 -21.28 -4.31 -7.93
C PRO A 13 -20.20 -4.25 -6.85
N VAL A 14 -20.25 -5.08 -5.80
CA VAL A 14 -19.19 -5.14 -4.79
C VAL A 14 -17.88 -5.63 -5.40
N GLY A 15 -17.92 -6.69 -6.22
CA GLY A 15 -16.74 -7.18 -6.93
C GLY A 15 -16.16 -6.14 -7.90
N ILE A 16 -17.00 -5.45 -8.67
CA ILE A 16 -16.57 -4.40 -9.60
C ILE A 16 -15.92 -3.24 -8.84
N LEU A 17 -16.54 -2.76 -7.76
CA LEU A 17 -15.97 -1.68 -6.94
C LEU A 17 -14.65 -2.08 -6.29
N SER A 18 -14.52 -3.33 -5.83
CA SER A 18 -13.27 -3.89 -5.31
C SER A 18 -12.19 -3.99 -6.39
N TYR A 19 -12.57 -4.29 -7.63
CA TYR A 19 -11.61 -4.37 -8.74
C TYR A 19 -11.10 -2.98 -9.15
N VAL A 20 -11.99 -1.98 -9.18
CA VAL A 20 -11.65 -0.63 -9.67
C VAL A 20 -10.92 0.21 -8.62
N TYR A 21 -11.27 0.08 -7.34
CA TYR A 21 -10.76 0.97 -6.28
C TYR A 21 -10.10 0.20 -5.14
N ASN A 22 -8.80 0.44 -4.92
CA ASN A 22 -8.00 -0.23 -3.87
C ASN A 22 -8.59 -0.03 -2.46
N LEU A 23 -9.14 1.17 -2.18
CA LEU A 23 -9.68 1.49 -0.85
C LEU A 23 -10.93 0.68 -0.50
N THR A 24 -11.67 0.19 -1.49
CA THR A 24 -12.91 -0.58 -1.29
C THR A 24 -12.66 -1.78 -0.39
N SER A 25 -11.56 -2.51 -0.59
CA SER A 25 -11.30 -3.74 0.18
C SER A 25 -11.05 -3.47 1.66
N PHE A 26 -10.42 -2.34 2.00
CA PHE A 26 -10.24 -1.92 3.40
C PHE A 26 -11.59 -1.61 4.06
N LEU A 27 -12.48 -0.92 3.36
CA LEU A 27 -13.84 -0.67 3.83
C LEU A 27 -14.63 -1.98 4.03
N LEU A 28 -14.51 -2.93 3.08
CA LEU A 28 -15.14 -4.23 3.19
C LEU A 28 -14.62 -5.03 4.40
N LEU A 29 -13.30 -4.98 4.68
CA LEU A 29 -12.73 -5.59 5.88
C LEU A 29 -13.28 -4.96 7.17
N ALA A 30 -13.43 -3.64 7.22
CA ALA A 30 -14.04 -2.96 8.37
C ALA A 30 -15.50 -3.40 8.59
N ILE A 31 -16.28 -3.55 7.51
CA ILE A 31 -17.66 -4.07 7.58
C ILE A 31 -17.68 -5.52 8.06
N ILE A 32 -16.75 -6.37 7.59
CA ILE A 32 -16.60 -7.75 8.06
C ILE A 32 -16.32 -7.77 9.56
N ALA A 33 -15.35 -6.97 10.04
CA ALA A 33 -15.00 -6.89 11.45
C ALA A 33 -16.21 -6.47 12.31
N PHE A 34 -16.98 -5.47 11.86
CA PHE A 34 -18.22 -5.06 12.53
C PHE A 34 -19.27 -6.19 12.56
N CYS A 35 -19.45 -6.91 11.45
CA CYS A 35 -20.38 -8.04 11.39
C CYS A 35 -19.96 -9.18 12.33
N LEU A 36 -18.67 -9.47 12.44
CA LEU A 36 -18.13 -10.47 13.37
C LEU A 36 -18.33 -10.04 14.83
N ALA A 37 -18.11 -8.77 15.16
CA ALA A 37 -18.40 -8.22 16.48
C ALA A 37 -19.90 -8.33 16.82
N ALA A 38 -20.79 -8.03 15.87
CA ALA A 38 -22.23 -8.20 16.05
C ALA A 38 -22.61 -9.67 16.28
N LEU A 39 -22.01 -10.61 15.55
CA LEU A 39 -22.22 -12.04 15.75
C LEU A 39 -21.74 -12.51 17.13
N LEU A 40 -20.61 -11.98 17.61
CA LEU A 40 -20.10 -12.25 18.96
C LEU A 40 -21.10 -11.78 20.03
N VAL A 41 -21.65 -10.57 19.89
CA VAL A 41 -22.69 -10.05 20.80
C VAL A 41 -23.94 -10.94 20.76
N VAL A 42 -24.41 -11.33 19.56
CA VAL A 42 -25.56 -12.23 19.43
C VAL A 42 -25.29 -13.58 20.10
N PHE A 43 -24.07 -14.11 19.98
CA PHE A 43 -23.67 -15.35 20.65
C PHE A 43 -23.72 -15.20 22.18
N ILE A 44 -23.18 -14.12 22.74
CA ILE A 44 -23.23 -13.82 24.18
C ILE A 44 -24.69 -13.71 24.65
N VAL A 45 -25.54 -12.94 23.94
CA VAL A 45 -26.96 -12.80 24.29
C VAL A 45 -27.68 -14.14 24.23
N LYS A 46 -27.30 -15.03 23.30
CA LYS A 46 -27.93 -16.35 23.14
C LYS A 46 -27.72 -17.25 24.36
N VAL A 47 -26.59 -17.11 25.07
CA VAL A 47 -26.32 -17.83 26.32
C VAL A 47 -27.40 -17.53 27.37
N PHE A 48 -27.84 -16.27 27.45
CA PHE A 48 -28.85 -15.83 28.42
C PHE A 48 -30.29 -15.88 27.88
N ARG A 49 -30.45 -15.81 26.55
CA ARG A 49 -31.74 -15.82 25.87
C ARG A 49 -31.68 -16.79 24.69
N PRO A 50 -32.07 -18.07 24.88
CA PRO A 50 -31.90 -19.10 23.84
C PRO A 50 -32.76 -18.85 22.59
N ASN A 51 -33.87 -18.10 22.73
CA ASN A 51 -34.87 -17.87 21.67
C ASN A 51 -34.60 -16.60 20.84
N ILE A 52 -33.37 -16.39 20.39
CA ILE A 52 -33.05 -15.27 19.47
C ILE A 52 -33.58 -15.55 18.06
N HIS A 53 -34.18 -14.54 17.45
CA HIS A 53 -34.69 -14.62 16.09
C HIS A 53 -33.55 -14.87 15.07
N LYS A 54 -33.69 -15.90 14.21
CA LYS A 54 -32.66 -16.35 13.24
C LYS A 54 -32.10 -15.25 12.32
N LYS A 55 -32.83 -14.13 12.13
CA LYS A 55 -32.37 -12.96 11.34
C LYS A 55 -31.11 -12.30 11.92
N TRP A 56 -30.97 -12.26 13.25
CA TRP A 56 -29.80 -11.67 13.93
C TRP A 56 -28.50 -12.43 13.65
N LEU A 57 -28.59 -13.70 13.25
CA LEU A 57 -27.45 -14.48 12.78
C LEU A 57 -27.31 -14.40 11.25
N ARG A 58 -28.42 -14.54 10.52
CA ARG A 58 -28.40 -14.62 9.06
C ARG A 58 -27.94 -13.34 8.37
N LEU A 59 -28.35 -12.17 8.87
CA LEU A 59 -28.04 -10.90 8.22
C LEU A 59 -26.53 -10.57 8.28
N PRO A 60 -25.85 -10.60 9.45
CA PRO A 60 -24.41 -10.37 9.50
C PRO A 60 -23.63 -11.40 8.68
N LEU A 61 -23.98 -12.69 8.77
CA LEU A 61 -23.31 -13.74 7.97
C LEU A 61 -23.41 -13.50 6.47
N MET A 62 -24.58 -13.05 5.99
CA MET A 62 -24.80 -12.75 4.58
C MET A 62 -24.00 -11.53 4.13
N ILE A 63 -23.95 -10.46 4.94
CA ILE A 63 -23.12 -9.27 4.65
C ILE A 63 -21.64 -9.66 4.63
N THR A 64 -21.17 -10.44 5.61
CA THR A 64 -19.80 -10.96 5.65
C THR A 64 -19.48 -11.75 4.38
N ALA A 65 -20.36 -12.62 3.90
CA ALA A 65 -20.13 -13.38 2.67
C ALA A 65 -20.02 -12.48 1.41
N ILE A 66 -20.85 -11.44 1.31
CA ILE A 66 -20.79 -10.47 0.21
C ILE A 66 -19.45 -9.69 0.26
N CYS A 67 -19.11 -9.14 1.42
CA CYS A 67 -17.86 -8.40 1.60
C CYS A 67 -16.63 -9.27 1.37
N ALA A 68 -16.64 -10.52 1.84
CA ALA A 68 -15.54 -11.46 1.63
C ALA A 68 -15.31 -11.75 0.14
N THR A 69 -16.39 -11.75 -0.66
CA THR A 69 -16.27 -11.90 -2.11
C THR A 69 -15.53 -10.72 -2.74
N GLY A 70 -15.85 -9.48 -2.33
CA GLY A 70 -15.12 -8.29 -2.81
C GLY A 70 -13.65 -8.28 -2.41
N VAL A 71 -13.35 -8.63 -1.15
CA VAL A 71 -11.95 -8.78 -0.67
C VAL A 71 -11.22 -9.85 -1.49
N LEU A 72 -11.86 -10.98 -1.78
CA LEU A 72 -11.27 -12.04 -2.60
C LEU A 72 -11.00 -11.56 -4.04
N VAL A 73 -11.91 -10.80 -4.64
CA VAL A 73 -11.71 -10.22 -5.98
C VAL A 73 -10.48 -9.31 -6.02
N ASP A 74 -10.28 -8.46 -5.02
CA ASP A 74 -9.11 -7.58 -4.95
C ASP A 74 -7.80 -8.36 -4.72
N LEU A 75 -7.82 -9.39 -3.87
CA LEU A 75 -6.65 -10.27 -3.68
C LEU A 75 -6.30 -11.04 -4.96
N LEU A 76 -7.27 -11.37 -5.80
CA LEU A 76 -7.07 -12.07 -7.07
C LEU A 76 -6.78 -11.12 -8.25
N ARG A 77 -7.05 -9.82 -8.10
CA ARG A 77 -6.81 -8.83 -9.16
C ARG A 77 -5.32 -8.80 -9.53
N PRO A 78 -4.95 -8.91 -10.82
CA PRO A 78 -3.55 -8.78 -11.23
C PRO A 78 -3.04 -7.37 -10.91
N LEU A 79 -1.78 -7.28 -10.50
CA LEU A 79 -1.10 -5.99 -10.38
C LEU A 79 -0.58 -5.57 -11.76
N ASP A 80 -0.56 -4.27 -12.01
CA ASP A 80 0.08 -3.72 -13.21
C ASP A 80 1.56 -4.12 -13.28
N PRO A 81 2.17 -4.14 -14.48
CA PRO A 81 3.61 -4.38 -14.60
C PRO A 81 4.40 -3.43 -13.68
N ALA A 82 5.46 -3.93 -13.04
CA ALA A 82 6.23 -3.12 -12.08
C ALA A 82 7.03 -1.98 -12.74
N VAL A 83 7.32 -2.13 -14.03
CA VAL A 83 8.07 -1.18 -14.85
C VAL A 83 7.53 -1.19 -16.29
N VAL A 84 7.91 -0.17 -17.07
CA VAL A 84 7.68 -0.08 -18.51
C VAL A 84 8.97 0.20 -19.25
N ASP A 85 9.12 -0.33 -20.47
CA ASP A 85 10.31 -0.08 -21.30
C ASP A 85 10.13 1.08 -22.29
N ALA A 86 8.89 1.47 -22.56
CA ALA A 86 8.56 2.60 -23.42
C ALA A 86 8.74 3.95 -22.71
N GLY A 87 8.92 5.02 -23.47
CA GLY A 87 9.07 6.39 -22.95
C GLY A 87 10.50 6.78 -22.61
N ASP A 88 10.65 8.03 -22.17
CA ASP A 88 11.92 8.59 -21.70
C ASP A 88 12.23 8.19 -20.24
N ALA A 89 13.38 8.62 -19.72
CA ALA A 89 13.80 8.31 -18.36
C ALA A 89 12.80 8.81 -17.31
N SER A 90 12.28 10.03 -17.47
CA SER A 90 11.31 10.62 -16.54
C SER A 90 10.01 9.80 -16.48
N HIS A 91 9.50 9.35 -17.64
CA HIS A 91 8.32 8.48 -17.69
C HIS A 91 8.55 7.15 -16.97
N LYS A 92 9.70 6.51 -17.20
CA LYS A 92 10.06 5.24 -16.55
C LYS A 92 10.18 5.38 -15.03
N LEU A 93 10.80 6.46 -14.57
CA LEU A 93 10.96 6.75 -13.13
C LEU A 93 9.60 7.02 -12.47
N ALA A 94 8.76 7.85 -13.10
CA ALA A 94 7.42 8.12 -12.61
C ALA A 94 6.59 6.83 -12.51
N TYR A 95 6.61 6.00 -13.55
CA TYR A 95 5.87 4.74 -13.57
C TYR A 95 6.37 3.74 -12.51
N ALA A 96 7.70 3.62 -12.33
CA ALA A 96 8.27 2.77 -11.29
C ALA A 96 7.85 3.24 -9.88
N TYR A 97 7.84 4.55 -9.64
CA TYR A 97 7.34 5.14 -8.39
C TYR A 97 5.84 4.89 -8.20
N GLU A 98 5.02 5.21 -9.19
CA GLU A 98 3.57 5.08 -9.13
C GLU A 98 3.14 3.64 -8.83
N THR A 99 3.76 2.67 -9.49
CA THR A 99 3.43 1.26 -9.26
C THR A 99 3.97 0.73 -7.92
N ASP A 100 5.11 1.23 -7.42
CA ASP A 100 5.58 0.91 -6.05
C ASP A 100 4.57 1.39 -5.01
N GLN A 101 4.10 2.63 -5.14
CA GLN A 101 3.09 3.17 -4.23
C GLN A 101 1.74 2.45 -4.39
N ALA A 102 1.31 2.17 -5.63
CA ALA A 102 0.05 1.48 -5.90
C ALA A 102 0.03 0.07 -5.29
N ASP A 103 1.13 -0.69 -5.42
CA ASP A 103 1.26 -2.02 -4.82
C ASP A 103 1.06 -1.97 -3.29
N ARG A 104 1.70 -0.99 -2.63
CA ARG A 104 1.64 -0.79 -1.17
C ARG A 104 0.27 -0.34 -0.67
N MET A 105 -0.58 0.14 -1.57
CA MET A 105 -1.97 0.51 -1.29
C MET A 105 -2.95 -0.65 -1.51
N THR A 106 -2.46 -1.87 -1.76
CA THR A 106 -3.30 -3.07 -1.89
C THR A 106 -3.32 -3.89 -0.61
N LEU A 107 -4.35 -4.72 -0.42
CA LEU A 107 -4.39 -5.66 0.70
C LEU A 107 -3.25 -6.69 0.65
N LYS A 108 -2.71 -6.99 -0.54
CA LYS A 108 -1.67 -8.01 -0.72
C LYS A 108 -0.43 -7.73 0.13
N THR A 109 -0.05 -6.47 0.28
CA THR A 109 1.11 -6.05 1.08
C THR A 109 1.00 -6.39 2.57
N TYR A 110 -0.22 -6.63 3.08
CA TYR A 110 -0.45 -6.98 4.49
C TYR A 110 -0.53 -8.49 4.75
N PHE A 111 -0.47 -9.31 3.69
CA PHE A 111 -0.50 -10.76 3.79
C PHE A 111 0.85 -11.33 3.38
N SER A 112 1.53 -12.01 4.32
CA SER A 112 2.85 -12.62 4.10
C SER A 112 2.91 -13.62 2.94
N LEU A 113 1.75 -14.15 2.52
CA LEU A 113 1.62 -14.98 1.33
C LEU A 113 2.12 -14.31 0.04
N PHE A 114 2.16 -12.97 -0.01
CA PHE A 114 2.58 -12.20 -1.18
C PHE A 114 3.96 -11.53 -1.02
N ASP A 115 4.70 -11.79 0.06
CA ASP A 115 5.99 -11.15 0.34
C ASP A 115 7.00 -11.39 -0.79
N ASP A 116 7.09 -12.62 -1.29
CA ASP A 116 7.99 -12.98 -2.41
C ASP A 116 7.62 -12.24 -3.70
N SER A 117 6.31 -12.05 -3.95
CA SER A 117 5.82 -11.30 -5.11
C SER A 117 6.21 -9.83 -5.02
N MET A 118 6.07 -9.22 -3.84
CA MET A 118 6.48 -7.84 -3.58
C MET A 118 7.99 -7.67 -3.71
N ALA A 119 8.78 -8.56 -3.09
CA ALA A 119 10.24 -8.52 -3.18
C ALA A 119 10.73 -8.64 -4.62
N ASN A 120 10.11 -9.49 -5.44
CA ASN A 120 10.44 -9.60 -6.85
C ASN A 120 10.13 -8.31 -7.62
N ARG A 121 8.97 -7.67 -7.37
CA ARG A 121 8.59 -6.41 -8.03
C ARG A 121 9.50 -5.26 -7.63
N ASP A 122 9.86 -5.16 -6.36
CA ASP A 122 10.84 -4.18 -5.86
C ASP A 122 12.21 -4.39 -6.53
N SER A 123 12.64 -5.64 -6.72
CA SER A 123 13.88 -5.98 -7.45
C SER A 123 13.84 -5.52 -8.92
N ILE A 124 12.71 -5.72 -9.61
CA ILE A 124 12.54 -5.31 -11.01
C ILE A 124 12.64 -3.78 -11.14
N ARG A 125 11.94 -3.03 -10.29
CA ARG A 125 12.02 -1.56 -10.26
C ARG A 125 13.42 -1.09 -9.95
N LEU A 126 14.04 -1.67 -8.93
CA LEU A 126 15.38 -1.31 -8.52
C LEU A 126 16.40 -1.53 -9.65
N ALA A 127 16.27 -2.61 -10.42
CA ALA A 127 17.13 -2.88 -11.56
C ALA A 127 17.01 -1.76 -12.62
N GLN A 128 15.79 -1.40 -13.02
CA GLN A 128 15.56 -0.34 -14.01
C GLN A 128 16.05 1.03 -13.52
N VAL A 129 15.67 1.43 -12.31
CA VAL A 129 16.08 2.74 -11.73
C VAL A 129 17.58 2.81 -11.55
N ARG A 130 18.23 1.71 -11.15
CA ARG A 130 19.70 1.66 -11.02
C ARG A 130 20.40 1.81 -12.37
N GLN A 131 19.86 1.21 -13.44
CA GLN A 131 20.40 1.40 -14.77
C GLN A 131 20.34 2.89 -15.18
N LEU A 132 19.18 3.53 -15.03
CA LEU A 132 19.02 4.96 -15.34
C LEU A 132 19.96 5.86 -14.51
N TYR A 133 20.19 5.50 -13.25
CA TYR A 133 21.15 6.19 -12.38
C TYR A 133 22.59 6.05 -12.89
N GLN A 134 23.00 4.85 -13.33
CA GLN A 134 24.33 4.57 -13.86
C GLN A 134 24.58 5.23 -15.21
N GLU A 135 23.53 5.39 -16.02
CA GLU A 135 23.57 6.08 -17.31
C GLU A 135 23.44 7.61 -17.18
N GLU A 136 23.44 8.15 -15.95
CA GLU A 136 23.32 9.58 -15.65
C GLU A 136 22.04 10.24 -16.21
N GLN A 137 20.96 9.47 -16.38
CA GLN A 137 19.70 9.95 -16.96
C GLN A 137 18.75 10.61 -15.94
N ILE A 138 19.10 10.59 -14.65
CA ILE A 138 18.28 11.14 -13.57
C ILE A 138 18.68 12.59 -13.28
N SER A 139 18.11 13.52 -14.04
CA SER A 139 18.52 14.94 -13.99
C SER A 139 17.50 15.86 -13.31
N LEU A 140 16.21 15.68 -13.59
CA LEU A 140 15.16 16.56 -13.08
C LEU A 140 14.93 16.34 -11.56
N PRO A 141 14.59 17.39 -10.80
CA PRO A 141 14.35 17.23 -9.36
C PRO A 141 13.26 16.21 -9.02
N ILE A 142 12.19 16.15 -9.83
CA ILE A 142 11.10 15.20 -9.64
C ILE A 142 11.53 13.75 -9.92
N ASP A 143 12.41 13.55 -10.90
CA ASP A 143 12.97 12.24 -11.24
C ASP A 143 13.87 11.72 -10.13
N LYS A 144 14.64 12.60 -9.49
CA LYS A 144 15.43 12.28 -8.30
C LYS A 144 14.55 11.85 -7.14
N PHE A 145 13.41 12.50 -6.94
CA PHE A 145 12.43 12.10 -5.93
C PHE A 145 11.88 10.68 -6.22
N TYR A 146 11.46 10.40 -7.46
CA TYR A 146 10.96 9.08 -7.85
C TYR A 146 12.02 7.98 -7.65
N ALA A 147 13.24 8.23 -8.14
CA ALA A 147 14.36 7.30 -7.98
C ALA A 147 14.71 7.06 -6.51
N ALA A 148 14.75 8.13 -5.70
CA ALA A 148 15.03 8.03 -4.28
C ALA A 148 14.02 7.15 -3.55
N PHE A 149 12.73 7.22 -3.91
CA PHE A 149 11.69 6.36 -3.34
C PHE A 149 11.95 4.88 -3.61
N VAL A 150 12.34 4.53 -4.84
CA VAL A 150 12.66 3.14 -5.20
C VAL A 150 13.93 2.67 -4.47
N PHE A 151 14.99 3.48 -4.42
CA PHE A 151 16.20 3.13 -3.67
C PHE A 151 15.94 3.03 -2.16
N HIS A 152 15.05 3.86 -1.60
CA HIS A 152 14.68 3.84 -0.20
C HIS A 152 14.14 2.48 0.25
N HIS A 153 13.46 1.73 -0.64
CA HIS A 153 12.92 0.39 -0.37
C HIS A 153 13.93 -0.75 -0.55
N SER A 154 15.18 -0.44 -0.89
CA SER A 154 16.26 -1.42 -0.90
C SER A 154 16.51 -2.05 0.48
N LYS A 155 17.30 -3.12 0.51
CA LYS A 155 17.86 -3.73 1.74
C LYS A 155 19.36 -3.48 1.88
N LYS A 156 19.95 -2.63 1.04
CA LYS A 156 21.39 -2.43 0.92
C LYS A 156 21.78 -1.02 1.37
N SER A 157 22.77 -0.92 2.26
CA SER A 157 23.19 0.34 2.87
C SER A 157 23.69 1.36 1.84
N GLU A 158 24.43 0.91 0.82
CA GLU A 158 24.94 1.76 -0.26
C GLU A 158 23.82 2.38 -1.10
N LEU A 159 22.66 1.70 -1.20
CA LEU A 159 21.51 2.23 -1.91
C LEU A 159 20.74 3.25 -1.05
N PHE A 160 20.82 3.17 0.28
CA PHE A 160 20.25 4.20 1.15
C PHE A 160 21.00 5.53 1.07
N GLU A 161 22.32 5.48 0.89
CA GLU A 161 23.12 6.68 0.64
C GLU A 161 22.70 7.36 -0.67
N ILE A 162 22.54 6.59 -1.75
CA ILE A 162 22.04 7.10 -3.03
C ILE A 162 20.64 7.69 -2.87
N ALA A 163 19.74 6.97 -2.18
CA ALA A 163 18.38 7.46 -1.90
C ALA A 163 18.42 8.80 -1.15
N GLN A 164 19.27 8.92 -0.13
CA GLN A 164 19.42 10.13 0.67
C GLN A 164 19.93 11.30 -0.15
N LYS A 165 20.95 11.07 -0.98
CA LYS A 165 21.49 12.11 -1.87
C LYS A 165 20.42 12.63 -2.82
N LEU A 166 19.75 11.74 -3.55
CA LEU A 166 18.73 12.11 -4.53
C LEU A 166 17.51 12.79 -3.88
N ALA A 167 17.04 12.29 -2.75
CA ALA A 167 15.94 12.90 -2.01
C ALA A 167 16.32 14.29 -1.46
N GLY A 168 17.55 14.45 -0.96
CA GLY A 168 18.06 15.74 -0.49
C GLY A 168 18.17 16.77 -1.61
N GLU A 169 18.66 16.37 -2.78
CA GLU A 169 18.72 17.23 -3.96
C GLU A 169 17.31 17.63 -4.44
N ALA A 170 16.36 16.70 -4.47
CA ALA A 170 14.97 16.99 -4.81
C ALA A 170 14.30 17.93 -3.79
N ALA A 171 14.57 17.76 -2.49
CA ALA A 171 14.00 18.58 -1.43
C ALA A 171 14.58 19.99 -1.36
N ALA A 172 15.79 20.21 -1.90
CA ALA A 172 16.48 21.49 -1.86
C ALA A 172 16.03 22.47 -2.96
N VAL A 173 15.35 22.01 -4.01
CA VAL A 173 14.89 22.91 -5.08
C VAL A 173 13.63 23.67 -4.69
N SER A 174 13.52 24.89 -5.18
CA SER A 174 12.44 25.82 -4.80
C SER A 174 11.04 25.33 -5.20
N GLU A 175 10.96 24.55 -6.27
CA GLU A 175 9.75 24.03 -6.90
C GLU A 175 9.10 22.92 -6.08
N LEU A 176 9.91 22.19 -5.29
CA LEU A 176 9.45 21.05 -4.47
C LEU A 176 9.53 21.33 -2.97
N LYS A 177 9.95 22.55 -2.57
CA LYS A 177 10.15 22.92 -1.15
C LYS A 177 8.89 22.73 -0.29
N ASP A 178 7.72 23.01 -0.85
CA ASP A 178 6.43 22.96 -0.16
C ASP A 178 5.76 21.59 -0.28
N ASN A 179 6.36 20.65 -1.01
CA ASN A 179 5.85 19.28 -1.12
C ASN A 179 6.26 18.47 0.12
N TYR A 180 5.30 18.26 1.03
CA TYR A 180 5.50 17.51 2.26
C TYR A 180 6.12 16.13 2.04
N VAL A 181 5.69 15.39 1.02
CA VAL A 181 6.18 14.02 0.76
C VAL A 181 7.64 14.03 0.33
N VAL A 182 8.05 15.02 -0.48
CA VAL A 182 9.46 15.21 -0.86
C VAL A 182 10.32 15.54 0.36
N GLN A 183 9.85 16.45 1.21
CA GLN A 183 10.56 16.85 2.45
C GLN A 183 10.65 15.68 3.44
N TRP A 184 9.58 14.90 3.58
CA TRP A 184 9.55 13.70 4.40
C TRP A 184 10.54 12.65 3.87
N LEU A 185 10.58 12.41 2.56
CA LEU A 185 11.47 11.41 1.96
C LEU A 185 12.95 11.73 2.22
N ALA A 186 13.35 13.00 2.15
CA ALA A 186 14.72 13.42 2.46
C ALA A 186 15.11 13.09 3.91
N ARG A 187 14.18 13.23 4.86
CA ARG A 187 14.39 12.85 6.27
C ARG A 187 14.39 11.34 6.45
N ALA A 188 13.46 10.65 5.79
CA ALA A 188 13.28 9.21 5.87
C ALA A 188 14.47 8.42 5.32
N THR A 189 15.00 8.85 4.17
CA THR A 189 16.19 8.26 3.56
C THR A 189 17.45 8.53 4.38
N TYR A 190 17.58 9.72 4.99
CA TYR A 190 18.68 10.03 5.90
C TYR A 190 18.69 9.11 7.12
N ASP A 191 17.57 8.99 7.84
CA ASP A 191 17.50 8.13 9.01
C ASP A 191 17.73 6.66 8.64
N ARG A 192 17.16 6.18 7.52
CA ARG A 192 17.38 4.80 7.06
C ARG A 192 18.87 4.53 6.78
N TRP A 193 19.58 5.47 6.16
CA TRP A 193 21.02 5.37 5.94
C TRP A 193 21.82 5.42 7.25
N MET A 194 21.45 6.29 8.20
CA MET A 194 22.13 6.34 9.50
C MET A 194 21.94 5.03 10.28
N VAL A 195 20.72 4.51 10.33
CA VAL A 195 20.40 3.25 11.01
C VAL A 195 21.14 2.08 10.37
N SER A 196 21.26 2.02 9.05
CA SER A 196 22.01 0.95 8.37
C SER A 196 23.51 0.97 8.70
N LEU A 197 24.04 2.12 9.12
CA LEU A 197 25.42 2.30 9.60
C LEU A 197 25.56 2.10 11.12
N GLY A 198 24.50 1.68 11.83
CA GLY A 198 24.47 1.55 13.28
C GLY A 198 24.45 2.89 14.03
N LYS A 199 24.09 3.99 13.36
CA LYS A 199 23.95 5.32 13.96
C LYS A 199 22.49 5.59 14.37
N PRO A 200 22.24 6.46 15.35
CA PRO A 200 20.87 6.82 15.73
C PRO A 200 20.16 7.61 14.61
N GLU A 201 18.83 7.54 14.61
CA GLU A 201 17.98 8.39 13.78
C GLU A 201 18.12 9.86 14.21
N LYS A 202 18.09 10.78 13.25
CA LYS A 202 18.06 12.23 13.50
C LYS A 202 16.64 12.76 13.52
N TYR A 203 15.77 12.25 12.63
CA TYR A 203 14.41 12.76 12.45
C TYR A 203 13.33 11.81 12.98
N GLY A 204 13.69 10.58 13.39
CA GLY A 204 12.78 9.63 14.03
C GLY A 204 11.78 8.97 13.07
N THR A 205 12.15 8.81 11.80
CA THR A 205 11.26 8.35 10.72
C THR A 205 11.20 6.83 10.53
N GLN A 206 12.11 6.04 11.11
CA GLN A 206 12.15 4.59 10.89
C GLN A 206 11.29 3.81 11.88
N ASN A 207 11.08 4.33 13.09
CA ASN A 207 10.52 3.55 14.19
C ASN A 207 9.31 4.19 14.92
N LYS A 208 8.68 5.24 14.37
CA LYS A 208 7.53 5.88 15.02
C LYS A 208 6.40 6.21 14.06
N PHE A 209 5.25 5.58 14.29
CA PHE A 209 3.95 6.20 14.01
C PHE A 209 3.79 7.34 15.04
N SER A 210 4.48 8.47 14.88
CA SER A 210 4.26 9.65 15.71
C SER A 210 3.21 10.52 15.06
N VAL A 211 1.96 10.39 15.51
CA VAL A 211 0.98 11.47 15.35
C VAL A 211 1.37 12.56 16.33
N SER A 212 2.20 13.51 15.90
CA SER A 212 2.28 14.80 16.57
C SER A 212 1.09 15.62 16.09
N VAL A 213 0.05 15.68 16.91
CA VAL A 213 -0.95 16.74 16.81
C VAL A 213 -0.27 17.97 17.40
N GLU A 214 0.08 18.93 16.55
CA GLU A 214 0.37 20.31 17.01
C GLU A 214 -0.88 20.94 17.61
#